data_AF-A0A7G9SL38-F1
#
_entry.id   AF-A0A7G9SL38-F1
#
_cell.length_a   1.000
_cell.length_b   1.000
_cell.length_c   1.000
_cell.angle_alpha   90.00
_cell.angle_beta   90.00
_cell.angle_gamma   90.00
#
_symmetry.space_group_name_H-M   'P 1'
#
loop_
_entity.id
_entity.type
_entity.pdbx_description
1 polymer ?
#
loop_
_entity_poly.entity_id
_entity_poly.type
_entity_poly.pdbx_seq_one_letter_code
_entity_poly.pdbx_strand_id
1 'polypeptide(L)'
;MRGRTRWRFARAAAGPQPDRPLGDWLKEPLRPWAEDFLSRQRLRDGGWFDAALVRRRWEAHLSGRRDSAYAIWALLMFQAWLDGIHDTVSHAA
;
A
#
# COMPACT_ATOMS: atom_id res chain seq x y z
N MET A 1 28.71 39.44 -4.01
CA MET A 1 28.56 38.19 -4.79
C MET A 1 28.09 37.09 -3.83
N ARG A 2 26.88 36.54 -4.04
CA ARG A 2 26.16 35.73 -3.04
C ARG A 2 26.75 34.32 -2.91
N GLY A 3 26.86 33.86 -1.66
CA GLY A 3 27.44 32.57 -1.28
C GLY A 3 26.68 31.37 -1.84
N ARG A 4 27.46 30.37 -2.24
CA ARG A 4 27.03 29.04 -2.69
C ARG A 4 26.25 28.33 -1.58
N THR A 5 24.94 28.22 -1.73
CA THR A 5 24.12 27.34 -0.87
C THR A 5 24.37 25.90 -1.30
N ARG A 6 25.21 25.21 -0.53
CA ARG A 6 25.49 23.78 -0.63
C ARG A 6 24.21 23.01 -0.26
N TRP A 7 23.53 22.47 -1.26
CA TRP A 7 22.40 21.56 -1.07
C TRP A 7 22.83 20.34 -0.23
N ARG A 8 22.31 20.23 0.99
CA ARG A 8 22.57 19.11 1.93
C ARG A 8 21.88 17.79 1.53
N PHE A 9 21.35 17.68 0.32
CA PHE A 9 20.78 16.43 -0.22
C PHE A 9 21.71 15.72 -1.22
N ALA A 10 22.86 16.33 -1.56
CA ALA A 10 23.78 15.77 -2.56
C ALA A 10 24.85 14.84 -1.95
N ARG A 11 24.46 13.77 -1.27
CA ARG A 11 25.40 12.66 -1.00
C ARG A 11 24.74 11.30 -1.21
N ALA A 12 25.24 10.63 -2.24
CA ALA A 12 25.05 9.24 -2.66
C ALA A 12 23.76 8.93 -3.46
N ALA A 13 23.83 9.14 -4.78
CA ALA A 13 22.96 8.47 -5.75
C ALA A 13 23.78 7.93 -6.94
N ALA A 14 24.85 7.19 -6.64
CA ALA A 14 25.59 6.38 -7.62
C ALA A 14 25.66 4.92 -7.12
N GLY A 15 24.50 4.37 -6.73
CA GLY A 15 24.25 2.95 -6.52
C GLY A 15 23.04 2.54 -7.38
N PRO A 16 22.74 1.23 -7.52
CA PRO A 16 21.55 0.79 -8.24
C PRO A 16 20.33 1.49 -7.61
N GLN A 17 19.63 2.29 -8.42
CA GLN A 17 18.37 2.88 -8.00
C GLN A 17 17.39 1.73 -7.81
N PRO A 18 16.76 1.54 -6.63
CA PRO A 18 15.81 0.46 -6.44
C PRO A 18 14.60 0.73 -7.34
N ASP A 19 14.55 -0.01 -8.44
CA ASP A 19 13.45 -0.07 -9.35
C ASP A 19 12.22 -0.61 -8.58
N ARG A 20 11.36 0.32 -8.16
CA ARG A 20 10.02 0.10 -7.57
C ARG A 20 9.98 -0.89 -6.40
N PRO A 21 10.41 -0.46 -5.20
CA PRO A 21 10.35 -1.31 -4.01
C PRO A 21 8.93 -1.59 -3.51
N LEU A 22 7.89 -0.99 -4.10
CA LEU A 22 6.50 -1.15 -3.64
C LEU A 22 6.06 -2.61 -3.61
N GLY A 23 6.41 -3.41 -4.63
CA GLY A 23 6.07 -4.83 -4.65
C GLY A 23 6.73 -5.61 -3.51
N ASP A 24 7.98 -5.28 -3.18
CA ASP A 24 8.71 -5.95 -2.12
C ASP A 24 8.28 -5.45 -0.73
N TRP A 25 7.96 -4.16 -0.62
CA TRP A 25 7.38 -3.60 0.59
C TRP A 25 6.04 -4.22 0.92
N LEU A 26 5.18 -4.43 -0.08
CA LEU A 26 3.89 -5.09 0.12
C LEU A 26 4.05 -6.55 0.55
N LYS A 27 5.08 -7.26 0.08
CA LYS A 27 5.30 -8.68 0.43
C LYS A 27 5.82 -8.89 1.85
N GLU A 28 6.64 -7.97 2.36
CA GLU A 28 7.34 -8.17 3.63
C GLU A 28 6.93 -7.10 4.67
N PRO A 29 7.48 -5.86 4.65
CA PRO A 29 7.25 -4.91 5.74
C PRO A 29 5.81 -4.44 5.87
N LEU A 30 5.05 -4.35 4.78
CA LEU A 30 3.65 -3.90 4.77
C LEU A 30 2.66 -5.05 4.69
N ARG A 31 3.13 -6.30 4.66
CA ARG A 31 2.24 -7.46 4.51
C ARG A 31 1.22 -7.59 5.64
N PRO A 32 1.58 -7.48 6.93
CA PRO A 32 0.60 -7.61 8.01
C PRO A 32 -0.52 -6.58 7.87
N TRP A 33 -0.14 -5.31 7.64
CA TRP A 33 -1.07 -4.22 7.39
C TRP A 33 -1.97 -4.50 6.18
N ALA A 34 -1.39 -4.95 5.06
CA ALA A 34 -2.17 -5.28 3.88
C ALA A 34 -3.12 -6.46 4.12
N GLU A 35 -2.73 -7.50 4.87
CA GLU A 35 -3.59 -8.63 5.18
C GLU A 35 -4.82 -8.23 6.01
N ASP A 36 -4.67 -7.30 6.95
CA ASP A 36 -5.78 -6.79 7.77
C ASP A 36 -6.82 -6.06 6.92
N PHE A 37 -6.36 -5.14 6.07
CA PHE A 37 -7.22 -4.35 5.17
C PHE A 37 -7.82 -5.18 4.03
N LEU A 38 -7.13 -6.24 3.59
CA LEU A 38 -7.57 -7.15 2.53
C LEU A 38 -8.22 -8.43 3.08
N SER A 39 -8.61 -8.45 4.35
CA SER A 39 -9.30 -9.61 4.92
C SER A 39 -10.67 -9.81 4.25
N ARG A 40 -11.06 -11.07 4.06
CA ARG A 40 -12.35 -11.39 3.40
C ARG A 40 -13.54 -10.77 4.11
N GLN A 41 -13.49 -10.71 5.45
CA GLN A 41 -14.54 -10.12 6.26
C GLN A 41 -14.66 -8.62 5.96
N ARG A 42 -13.56 -7.88 6.13
CA ARG A 42 -13.54 -6.43 5.93
C ARG A 42 -13.93 -6.01 4.51
N LEU A 43 -13.48 -6.77 3.50
CA LEU A 43 -13.87 -6.52 2.11
C LEU A 43 -15.37 -6.75 1.86
N ARG A 44 -15.97 -7.74 2.52
CA ARG A 44 -17.42 -8.01 2.45
C ARG A 44 -18.21 -6.95 3.18
N ASP A 45 -17.78 -6.57 4.38
CA ASP A 45 -18.45 -5.57 5.21
C ASP A 45 -18.47 -4.20 4.51
N GLY A 46 -17.41 -3.86 3.77
CA GLY A 46 -17.36 -2.65 2.95
C GLY A 46 -18.28 -2.69 1.72
N GLY A 47 -18.58 -3.86 1.15
CA GLY A 47 -19.49 -4.01 -0.01
C GLY A 47 -18.99 -3.44 -1.36
N TRP A 48 -17.81 -2.82 -1.41
CA TRP A 48 -17.27 -2.15 -2.61
C TRP A 48 -16.55 -3.08 -3.59
N PHE A 49 -16.00 -4.21 -3.10
CA PHE A 49 -15.16 -5.10 -3.90
C PHE A 49 -15.59 -6.55 -3.78
N ASP A 50 -15.39 -7.31 -4.86
CA ASP A 50 -15.43 -8.77 -4.79
C ASP A 50 -14.24 -9.28 -3.97
N ALA A 51 -14.53 -9.70 -2.73
CA ALA A 51 -13.53 -10.20 -1.80
C ALA A 51 -12.73 -11.39 -2.37
N ALA A 52 -13.37 -12.29 -3.13
CA ALA A 52 -12.70 -13.46 -3.70
C ALA A 52 -11.72 -13.05 -4.81
N LEU A 53 -12.13 -12.10 -5.67
CA LEU A 53 -11.27 -11.55 -6.71
C LEU A 53 -10.05 -10.83 -6.12
N VAL A 54 -10.26 -9.98 -5.12
CA VAL A 54 -9.18 -9.23 -4.46
C VAL A 54 -8.20 -10.17 -3.76
N ARG A 55 -8.69 -11.16 -3.01
CA ARG A 55 -7.82 -12.16 -2.35
C ARG A 55 -6.99 -12.95 -3.35
N ARG A 56 -7.60 -13.43 -4.44
CA ARG A 56 -6.87 -14.17 -5.48
C ARG A 56 -5.77 -13.31 -6.10
N ARG A 57 -6.05 -12.02 -6.34
CA ARG A 57 -5.07 -11.09 -6.90
C ARG A 57 -3.94 -10.78 -5.92
N TRP A 58 -4.26 -10.64 -4.64
CA TRP A 58 -3.29 -10.45 -3.56
C TRP A 58 -2.36 -11.66 -3.42
N GLU A 59 -2.91 -12.87 -3.38
CA GLU A 59 -2.13 -14.12 -3.31
C GLU A 59 -1.23 -14.31 -4.53
N ALA A 60 -1.71 -13.96 -5.73
CA ALA A 60 -0.89 -13.99 -6.95
C ALA A 60 0.27 -12.98 -6.93
N HIS A 61 0.08 -11.84 -6.24
CA HIS A 61 1.13 -10.84 -6.04
C HIS A 61 2.19 -11.33 -5.04
N LEU A 62 1.75 -11.86 -3.90
CA LEU A 62 2.64 -12.44 -2.90
C LEU A 62 3.48 -13.59 -3.46
N SER A 63 2.88 -14.45 -4.27
CA SER A 63 3.59 -15.58 -4.89
C SER A 63 4.48 -15.19 -6.07
N GLY A 64 4.56 -13.91 -6.44
CA GLY A 64 5.29 -13.44 -7.61
C GLY A 64 4.73 -13.90 -8.96
N ARG A 65 3.55 -14.52 -9.00
CA ARG A 65 2.91 -15.02 -10.24
C ARG A 65 2.41 -13.87 -11.12
N ARG A 66 2.09 -12.73 -10.51
CA ARG A 66 1.62 -11.54 -11.22
C ARG A 66 2.03 -10.29 -10.45
N ASP A 67 2.65 -9.33 -11.14
CA ASP A 67 2.80 -7.99 -10.56
C ASP A 67 1.44 -7.29 -10.51
N SER A 68 1.02 -6.95 -9.31
CA SER A 68 -0.20 -6.19 -9.03
C SER A 68 0.04 -5.16 -7.93
N ALA A 69 1.31 -4.79 -7.67
CA ALA A 69 1.70 -3.93 -6.56
C ALA A 69 0.88 -2.63 -6.54
N TYR A 70 0.78 -1.94 -7.69
CA TYR A 70 0.04 -0.69 -7.79
C TYR A 70 -1.47 -0.84 -7.64
N ALA A 71 -2.03 -1.93 -8.15
CA ALA A 71 -3.47 -2.19 -8.02
C ALA A 71 -3.83 -2.51 -6.57
N ILE A 72 -3.00 -3.31 -5.89
CA ILE A 72 -3.14 -3.61 -4.46
C ILE A 72 -2.96 -2.34 -3.64
N TRP A 73 -1.94 -1.54 -3.94
CA TRP A 73 -1.71 -0.26 -3.28
C TRP A 73 -2.90 0.69 -3.40
N ALA A 74 -3.47 0.86 -4.60
CA ALA A 74 -4.66 1.68 -4.79
C ALA A 74 -5.85 1.19 -3.95
N LEU A 75 -6.04 -0.12 -3.87
CA LEU A 75 -7.12 -0.71 -3.06
C LEU A 75 -6.88 -0.53 -1.56
N LEU A 76 -5.63 -0.64 -1.10
CA LEU A 76 -5.24 -0.37 0.29
C LEU A 76 -5.45 1.10 0.67
N MET A 77 -5.07 2.04 -0.20
CA MET A 77 -5.33 3.47 0.03
C MET A 77 -6.82 3.77 0.16
N PHE A 78 -7.65 3.15 -0.68
CA PHE A 78 -9.10 3.30 -0.58
C PHE A 78 -9.66 2.72 0.72
N GLN A 79 -9.23 1.51 1.10
CA GLN A 79 -9.67 0.87 2.35
C GLN A 79 -9.21 1.65 3.60
N ALA A 80 -8.00 2.20 3.60
CA ALA A 80 -7.48 3.04 4.68
C ALA A 80 -8.26 4.37 4.82
N TRP A 81 -8.65 4.98 3.69
CA TRP A 81 -9.49 6.17 3.70
C TRP A 81 -10.89 5.88 4.26
N LEU A 82 -11.51 4.76 3.87
CA LEU A 82 -12.80 4.34 4.41
C LEU A 82 -12.75 4.08 5.91
N ASP A 83 -11.65 3.51 6.41
CA ASP A 83 -11.46 3.24 7.84
C ASP A 83 -11.50 4.52 8.67
N GLY A 84 -10.76 5.55 8.26
CA GLY A 84 -10.78 6.85 8.95
C GLY A 84 -12.17 7.50 8.95
N ILE A 85 -12.98 7.25 7.93
CA ILE A 85 -14.39 7.67 7.92
C ILE A 85 -15.20 6.87 8.94
N HIS A 86 -15.02 5.55 8.99
CA HIS A 86 -15.73 4.69 9.93
C HIS A 86 -15.40 4.98 11.39
N ASP A 87 -14.12 5.29 11.68
CA ASP A 87 -13.67 5.70 13.01
C ASP A 87 -14.34 7.00 13.45
N THR A 88 -14.50 7.97 12.53
CA THR A 88 -15.10 9.27 12.84
C THR A 88 -16.59 9.15 13.17
N VAL A 89 -17.32 8.29 12.47
CA VAL A 89 -18.77 8.10 12.71
C VAL A 89 -19.04 7.30 13.98
N SER A 90 -18.17 6.34 14.33
CA SER A 90 -18.32 5.50 15.52
C SER A 90 -18.04 6.24 16.84
N HIS A 91 -17.31 7.37 16.80
CA HIS A 91 -17.05 8.22 17.97
C HIS A 91 -18.07 9.37 18.13
N ALA A 92 -18.92 9.60 17.13
CA ALA A 92 -19.88 10.71 17.11
C ALA A 92 -21.32 10.30 17.44
N ALA A 93 -21.56 9.02 17.75
CA ALA A 93 -22.85 8.44 18.14
C ALA A 93 -22.82 8.01 19.61
#